data_AF-A0A1M7XVD2-F1
#
_entry.id   AF-A0A1M7XVD2-F1
#
_cell.length_a   1.000
_cell.length_b   1.000
_cell.length_c   1.000
_cell.angle_alpha   90.00
_cell.angle_beta   90.00
_cell.angle_gamma   90.00
#
_symmetry.space_group_name_H-M   'P 1'
#
loop_
_entity.id
_entity.type
_entity.pdbx_description
1 polymer ?
#
loop_
_entity_poly.entity_id
_entity_poly.type
_entity_poly.pdbx_seq_one_letter_code
_entity_poly.pdbx_strand_id
1 'polypeptide(L)'
;MPIGGVVITSVPEKKALVLAGLATISEVEVYGDDAAGNIVAVLDTETSEEMETIIDRINKDANVLSVGMTYLNTEDEAERLAHGERLAKPFGFKKALAKDE
;
A
#
# COMPACT_ATOMS: atom_id res chain seq x y z
N MET A 1 5.16 12.33 -1.16
CA MET A 1 5.45 10.95 -1.59
C MET A 1 5.26 10.06 -0.38
N PRO A 2 4.19 9.23 -0.32
CA PRO A 2 4.03 8.32 0.79
C PRO A 2 4.89 7.05 0.63
N ILE A 3 5.48 6.61 1.74
CA ILE A 3 6.26 5.37 1.82
C ILE A 3 5.59 4.44 2.81
N GLY A 4 5.20 3.25 2.35
CA GLY A 4 4.47 2.25 3.13
C GLY A 4 5.29 0.98 3.33
N GLY A 5 5.48 0.54 4.57
CA GLY A 5 5.94 -0.82 4.86
C GLY A 5 4.75 -1.77 4.86
N VAL A 6 4.82 -2.88 4.12
CA VAL A 6 3.73 -3.87 4.06
C VAL A 6 4.23 -5.29 4.27
N VAL A 7 3.36 -6.10 4.88
CA VAL A 7 3.45 -7.57 4.85
C VAL A 7 2.33 -8.09 3.98
N ILE A 8 2.68 -8.74 2.88
CA ILE A 8 1.75 -9.39 1.97
C ILE A 8 1.75 -10.87 2.33
N THR A 9 0.60 -11.39 2.77
CA THR A 9 0.45 -12.82 3.07
C THR A 9 -0.21 -13.49 1.87
N SER A 10 0.44 -14.52 1.35
CA SER A 10 -0.01 -15.31 0.20
C SER A 10 -0.30 -16.75 0.57
N VAL A 11 -0.98 -17.48 -0.33
CA VAL A 11 -1.04 -18.94 -0.27
C VAL A 11 0.39 -19.50 -0.42
N PRO A 12 0.94 -20.25 0.55
CA PRO A 12 2.35 -20.65 0.55
C PRO A 12 2.80 -21.35 -0.74
N GLU A 13 1.96 -22.24 -1.28
CA GLU A 13 2.22 -23.01 -2.49
C GLU A 13 2.20 -22.15 -3.77
N LYS A 14 1.68 -20.93 -3.68
CA LYS A 14 1.52 -19.97 -4.78
C LYS A 14 2.38 -18.72 -4.62
N LYS A 15 3.15 -18.60 -3.53
CA LYS A 15 4.04 -17.47 -3.23
C LYS A 15 4.93 -17.08 -4.42
N ALA A 16 5.48 -18.05 -5.15
CA ALA A 16 6.34 -17.77 -6.32
C ALA A 16 5.60 -17.02 -7.44
N LEU A 17 4.30 -17.29 -7.65
CA LEU A 17 3.47 -16.56 -8.61
C LEU A 17 3.19 -15.13 -8.12
N VAL A 18 2.91 -14.98 -6.82
CA VAL A 18 2.71 -13.66 -6.21
C VAL A 18 3.97 -12.81 -6.33
N LEU A 19 5.14 -13.35 -5.99
CA LEU A 19 6.43 -12.67 -6.15
C LEU A 19 6.69 -12.23 -7.59
N ALA A 20 6.40 -13.10 -8.57
CA ALA A 20 6.53 -12.75 -9.98
C ALA A 20 5.57 -11.61 -10.39
N GLY A 21 4.35 -11.59 -9.84
CA GLY A 21 3.37 -10.51 -10.04
C GLY A 21 3.82 -9.19 -9.40
N LEU A 22 4.30 -9.23 -8.16
CA LEU A 22 4.81 -8.06 -7.44
C LEU A 22 6.00 -7.44 -8.16
N ALA A 23 6.90 -8.26 -8.72
CA ALA A 23 8.04 -7.78 -9.51
C ALA A 23 7.65 -7.00 -10.78
N THR A 24 6.37 -7.01 -11.19
CA THR A 24 5.87 -6.21 -12.31
C THR A 24 5.34 -4.82 -11.89
N ILE A 25 5.38 -4.50 -10.60
CA ILE A 25 4.89 -3.24 -10.03
C ILE A 25 6.13 -2.45 -9.59
N SER A 26 6.45 -1.38 -10.31
CA SER A 26 7.66 -0.57 -10.06
C SER A 26 7.70 0.04 -8.68
N GLU A 27 6.53 0.32 -8.12
CA GLU A 27 6.34 0.96 -6.82
C GLU A 27 6.45 -0.05 -5.66
N VAL A 28 6.62 -1.35 -5.95
CA VAL A 28 6.73 -2.41 -4.95
C VAL A 28 8.15 -2.97 -4.96
N GLU A 29 8.84 -2.82 -3.84
CA GLU A 29 10.15 -3.44 -3.62
C GLU A 29 10.05 -4.54 -2.57
N VAL A 30 10.39 -5.77 -2.95
CA VAL A 30 10.37 -6.94 -2.05
C VAL A 30 11.72 -7.11 -1.37
N TYR A 31 11.72 -7.15 -0.03
CA TYR A 31 12.93 -7.28 0.79
C TYR A 31 13.15 -8.68 1.36
N GLY A 32 12.10 -9.49 1.41
CA GLY A 32 12.22 -10.87 1.88
C GLY A 32 10.90 -11.61 1.88
N ASP A 33 11.00 -12.92 1.99
CA ASP A 33 9.87 -13.82 2.05
C ASP A 33 10.19 -15.06 2.89
N ASP A 34 9.17 -15.76 3.36
CA ASP A 34 9.33 -16.97 4.17
C ASP A 34 8.56 -18.18 3.60
N ALA A 35 8.78 -19.35 4.19
CA ALA A 35 8.10 -20.58 3.79
C ALA A 35 6.60 -20.58 4.11
N ALA A 36 6.12 -19.69 4.98
CA ALA A 36 4.73 -19.56 5.36
C ALA A 36 3.92 -18.64 4.42
N GLY A 37 4.54 -18.13 3.35
CA GLY A 37 3.86 -17.30 2.37
C GLY A 37 3.84 -15.81 2.71
N ASN A 38 4.57 -15.37 3.74
CA ASN A 38 4.70 -13.96 4.07
C ASN A 38 5.78 -13.32 3.21
N ILE A 39 5.50 -12.11 2.72
CA ILE A 39 6.37 -11.32 1.86
C ILE A 39 6.47 -9.93 2.50
N VAL A 40 7.69 -9.49 2.78
CA VAL A 40 7.98 -8.14 3.28
C VAL A 40 8.31 -7.25 2.09
N ALA A 41 7.57 -6.15 1.94
CA ALA A 41 7.76 -5.21 0.86
C ALA A 41 7.62 -3.76 1.32
N VAL A 42 8.18 -2.85 0.52
CA VAL A 42 7.97 -1.41 0.62
C VAL A 42 7.16 -0.95 -0.59
N LEU A 43 6.19 -0.09 -0.34
CA LEU A 43 5.48 0.69 -1.35
C LEU A 43 6.05 2.09 -1.35
N ASP A 44 6.57 2.53 -2.48
CA ASP A 44 7.03 3.91 -2.71
C ASP A 44 6.24 4.49 -3.88
N THR A 45 5.36 5.46 -3.58
CA THR A 45 4.42 6.02 -4.56
C THR A 45 4.44 7.54 -4.54
N GLU A 46 3.99 8.17 -5.62
CA GLU A 46 3.94 9.63 -5.66
C GLU A 46 2.82 10.17 -4.77
N THR A 47 1.71 9.43 -4.68
CA THR A 47 0.51 9.84 -3.95
C THR A 47 -0.12 8.71 -3.13
N SER A 48 -0.89 9.09 -2.12
CA SER A 48 -1.71 8.18 -1.31
C SER A 48 -2.72 7.37 -2.15
N GLU A 49 -3.31 7.97 -3.19
CA GLU A 49 -4.31 7.34 -4.04
C GLU A 49 -3.71 6.23 -4.92
N GLU A 50 -2.50 6.46 -5.41
CA GLU A 50 -1.72 5.45 -6.13
C GLU A 50 -1.38 4.27 -5.21
N MET A 51 -0.97 4.53 -3.97
CA MET A 51 -0.73 3.48 -2.96
C MET A 51 -1.99 2.65 -2.71
N GLU A 52 -3.16 3.29 -2.52
CA GLU A 52 -4.44 2.58 -2.37
C GLU A 52 -4.75 1.72 -3.59
N THR A 53 -4.50 2.23 -4.80
CA THR A 53 -4.73 1.51 -6.06
C THR A 53 -3.84 0.27 -6.19
N ILE A 54 -2.57 0.39 -5.80
CA ILE A 54 -1.62 -0.73 -5.80
C ILE A 54 -2.04 -1.78 -4.76
N ILE A 55 -2.40 -1.36 -3.54
CA ILE A 55 -2.87 -2.28 -2.50
C ILE A 55 -4.14 -3.01 -2.96
N ASP A 56 -5.09 -2.31 -3.58
CA ASP A 56 -6.31 -2.91 -4.13
C ASP A 56 -6.00 -3.88 -5.28
N ARG A 57 -5.04 -3.55 -6.16
CA ARG A 57 -4.55 -4.46 -7.20
C ARG A 57 -3.95 -5.73 -6.61
N ILE A 58 -3.11 -5.62 -5.58
CA ILE A 58 -2.49 -6.77 -4.91
C ILE A 58 -3.55 -7.63 -4.21
N ASN A 59 -4.51 -7.01 -3.51
CA ASN A 59 -5.60 -7.72 -2.84
C ASN A 59 -6.55 -8.47 -3.80
N LYS A 60 -6.59 -8.08 -5.09
CA LYS A 60 -7.39 -8.77 -6.11
C LYS A 60 -6.70 -10.02 -6.67
N ASP A 61 -5.42 -10.25 -6.38
CA ASP A 61 -4.78 -11.53 -6.71
C ASP A 61 -5.39 -12.64 -5.85
N ALA A 62 -5.97 -13.66 -6.50
CA ALA A 62 -6.61 -14.78 -5.83
C ALA A 62 -5.67 -15.61 -4.94
N ASN A 63 -4.35 -15.43 -5.08
CA ASN A 63 -3.33 -16.09 -4.27
C ASN A 63 -2.84 -15.22 -3.11
N VAL A 64 -3.30 -13.98 -3.00
CA VAL A 64 -3.04 -13.09 -1.86
C VAL A 64 -4.18 -13.23 -0.85
N LEU A 65 -3.82 -13.45 0.41
CA LEU A 65 -4.74 -13.58 1.53
C LEU A 65 -4.96 -12.24 2.23
N SER A 66 -3.92 -11.41 2.32
CA SER A 66 -3.99 -10.07 2.91
C SER A 66 -2.79 -9.21 2.53
N VAL A 67 -2.99 -7.89 2.57
CA VAL A 67 -1.93 -6.88 2.59
C VAL A 67 -2.06 -6.08 3.89
N GLY A 68 -1.12 -6.28 4.81
CA GLY A 68 -1.07 -5.60 6.10
C GLY A 68 -0.07 -4.45 6.09
N MET A 69 -0.54 -3.23 6.30
CA MET A 69 0.33 -2.06 6.49
C MET A 69 1.01 -2.15 7.86
N THR A 70 2.34 -2.11 7.88
CA THR A 70 3.17 -2.13 9.10
C THR A 70 3.75 -0.76 9.43
N TYR A 71 3.92 0.08 8.42
CA TYR A 71 4.44 1.44 8.56
C TYR A 71 3.87 2.34 7.45
N LEU A 72 3.66 3.61 7.74
CA LEU A 72 3.25 4.60 6.76
C LEU A 72 3.92 5.94 7.08
N ASN A 73 4.66 6.48 6.13
CA ASN A 73 5.14 7.85 6.12
C ASN A 73 4.38 8.65 5.05
N THR A 74 3.83 9.80 5.42
CA THR A 74 3.09 10.72 4.54
C THR A 74 3.51 12.18 4.76
N GLU A 75 4.72 12.43 5.29
CA GLU A 75 5.19 13.76 5.71
C GLU A 75 5.01 14.84 4.62
N ASP A 76 5.48 14.59 3.40
CA ASP A 76 5.32 15.54 2.29
C ASP A 76 3.85 15.86 1.97
N GLU A 77 2.96 14.86 2.04
CA GLU A 77 1.54 15.08 1.77
C GLU A 77 0.88 15.88 2.90
N ALA A 78 1.28 15.62 4.15
CA ALA A 78 0.82 16.40 5.28
C ALA A 78 1.27 17.87 5.19
N GLU A 79 2.52 18.12 4.80
CA GLU A 79 3.03 19.49 4.58
C GLU A 79 2.26 20.21 3.47
N ARG A 80 2.06 19.56 2.31
CA ARG A 80 1.29 20.12 1.19
C ARG A 80 -0.14 20.47 1.59
N LEU A 81 -0.79 19.58 2.36
CA LEU A 81 -2.12 19.85 2.90
C LEU A 81 -2.12 21.04 3.88
N ALA A 82 -1.12 21.15 4.74
CA ALA A 82 -0.97 22.27 5.67
C ALA A 82 -0.74 23.61 4.95
N HIS A 83 -0.10 23.59 3.79
CA HIS A 83 0.07 24.74 2.91
C HIS A 83 -1.17 25.06 2.05
N GLY A 84 -2.26 24.30 2.20
CA GLY A 84 -3.53 24.53 1.53
C GLY A 84 -3.64 23.95 0.13
N GLU A 85 -2.70 23.07 -0.27
CA GLU A 85 -2.84 22.32 -1.51
C GLU A 85 -4.00 21.31 -1.41
N ARG A 86 -4.79 21.21 -2.49
CA ARG A 86 -5.81 20.16 -2.60
C ARG A 86 -5.15 18.85 -3.00
N LEU A 87 -5.13 17.90 -2.07
CA LEU A 87 -4.81 16.51 -2.35
C LEU A 87 -6.08 15.70 -2.63
N ALA A 88 -6.00 14.76 -3.57
CA ALA A 88 -7.16 14.02 -4.07
C ALA A 88 -7.84 13.14 -3.00
N LYS A 89 -7.09 12.63 -2.02
CA LYS A 89 -7.51 12.08 -0.71
C LYS A 89 -6.24 11.63 0.04
N PRO A 90 -5.93 12.14 1.23
CA PRO A 90 -4.82 11.61 2.00
C PRO A 90 -5.18 10.23 2.61
N PHE A 91 -4.25 9.28 2.56
CA PHE A 91 -4.44 7.89 2.99
C PHE A 91 -4.97 7.82 4.43
N GLY A 92 -6.06 7.08 4.66
CA GLY A 92 -6.64 6.91 6.00
C GLY A 92 -7.48 8.09 6.53
N PHE A 93 -7.54 9.22 5.82
CA PHE A 93 -8.43 10.34 6.19
C PHE A 93 -9.80 10.14 5.56
N LYS A 94 -10.68 9.40 6.25
CA LYS A 94 -12.12 9.53 5.97
C LYS A 94 -12.50 10.98 6.24
N LYS A 95 -13.14 11.65 5.28
CA LYS A 95 -13.88 12.90 5.51
C LYS A 95 -14.64 12.73 6.83
N ALA A 96 -14.35 13.56 7.82
CA ALA A 96 -15.29 13.74 8.91
C ALA A 96 -16.62 14.09 8.23
N LEU A 97 -17.63 13.22 8.39
CA LEU A 97 -18.99 13.55 7.98
C LEU A 97 -19.28 14.90 8.61
N ALA A 98 -19.51 15.92 7.77
CA ALA A 98 -20.04 17.17 8.26
C ALA A 98 -21.28 16.80 9.06
N LYS A 99 -21.27 17.15 10.35
CA LYS A 99 -22.48 17.10 11.16
C LYS A 99 -23.41 18.09 10.48
N ASP A 100 -24.43 17.57 9.80
CA ASP A 100 -25.54 18.40 9.36
C ASP A 100 -26.16 19.02 10.62
N GLU A 101 -26.05 20.34 10.75
CA GLU A 101 -26.81 21.17 11.70
C GLU A 101 -28.19 21.50 11.13
#